data_AF-A0A381IA89-F1
#
_entry.id   AF-A0A381IA89-F1
#
_cell.length_a   1.000
_cell.length_b   1.000
_cell.length_c   1.000
_cell.angle_alpha   90.00
_cell.angle_beta   90.00
_cell.angle_gamma   90.00
#
_symmetry.space_group_name_H-M   'P 1'
#
loop_
_entity.id
_entity.type
_entity.pdbx_description
1 polymer ?
#
loop_
_entity_poly.entity_id
_entity_poly.type
_entity_poly.pdbx_seq_one_letter_code
_entity_poly.pdbx_strand_id
1 'polypeptide(L)'
;MGTFLIYIFFVVVGVPASITLIIQKSPLLLLYCGIMVLINMLVTFIVAKIFKFSLEEAILASNANIGGPTTAAAMAISKGWSKLVGPILIVGTFGYIVGNYFGLLVGNILI
;
A
#
# COMPACT_ATOMS: atom_id res chain seq x y z
N MET A 1 -8.26 -12.44 17.80
CA MET A 1 -6.79 -12.62 17.84
C MET A 1 -6.08 -11.95 16.66
N GLY A 2 -6.50 -12.14 15.40
CA GLY A 2 -5.83 -11.52 14.23
C GLY A 2 -5.65 -9.99 14.30
N THR A 3 -6.70 -9.23 14.63
CA THR A 3 -6.64 -7.77 14.74
C THR A 3 -5.65 -7.29 15.81
N PHE A 4 -5.51 -8.03 16.92
CA PHE A 4 -4.56 -7.72 17.98
C PHE A 4 -3.11 -7.84 17.48
N LEU A 5 -2.80 -8.88 16.71
CA LEU A 5 -1.46 -9.08 16.12
C LEU A 5 -1.14 -8.01 15.06
N ILE A 6 -2.13 -7.56 14.28
CA ILE A 6 -1.97 -6.45 13.32
C ILE A 6 -1.59 -5.15 14.04
N TYR A 7 -2.15 -4.88 15.22
CA TYR A 7 -1.78 -3.70 16.00
C TYR A 7 -0.33 -3.75 16.49
N ILE A 8 0.15 -4.91 16.95
CA ILE A 8 1.56 -5.08 17.33
C ILE A 8 2.47 -4.84 16.11
N PHE A 9 2.11 -5.37 14.94
CA PHE A 9 2.86 -5.14 13.70
C PHE A 9 2.98 -3.65 13.36
N PHE A 10 1.89 -2.89 13.42
CA PHE A 10 1.93 -1.45 13.13
C PHE A 10 2.77 -0.65 14.11
N VAL A 11 2.74 -0.99 15.40
CA VAL A 11 3.59 -0.35 16.40
C VAL A 11 5.06 -0.59 16.09
N VAL A 12 5.44 -1.84 15.78
CA VAL A 12 6.84 -2.19 15.47
C VAL A 12 7.35 -1.48 14.21
N VAL A 13 6.53 -1.36 13.16
CA VAL A 13 6.90 -0.61 11.93
C VAL A 13 6.94 0.90 12.17
N GLY A 14 6.10 1.43 13.07
CA GLY A 14 6.00 2.86 13.35
C GLY A 14 7.08 3.42 14.28
N VAL A 15 7.54 2.66 15.28
CA VAL A 15 8.58 3.08 16.25
C VAL A 15 9.86 3.65 15.62
N PRO A 16 10.44 3.07 14.53
CA PRO A 16 11.64 3.64 13.93
C PRO A 16 11.38 4.92 13.10
N ALA A 17 10.12 5.26 12.81
CA ALA A 17 9.81 6.43 11.98
C ALA A 17 9.96 7.73 12.79
N SER A 18 10.90 8.58 12.38
CA SER A 18 11.11 9.91 12.99
C SER A 18 10.74 11.03 12.03
N ILE A 19 9.61 11.70 12.30
CA ILE A 19 9.11 12.82 11.49
C ILE A 19 10.14 13.95 11.44
N THR A 20 10.75 14.28 12.58
CA THR A 20 11.77 15.33 12.69
C THR A 20 12.98 15.03 11.79
N LEU A 21 13.41 13.78 11.75
CA LEU A 21 14.56 13.37 10.94
C LEU A 21 14.25 13.45 9.44
N ILE A 22 13.04 13.05 9.04
CA ILE A 22 12.58 13.13 7.64
C ILE A 22 12.56 14.59 7.16
N ILE A 23 12.02 15.51 7.96
CA ILE A 23 11.92 16.93 7.58
C ILE A 23 13.30 17.58 7.48
N GLN A 24 14.21 17.27 8.42
CA GLN A 24 15.53 17.91 8.47
C GLN A 24 16.55 17.32 7.49
N LYS A 25 16.48 16.01 7.23
CA LYS A 25 17.51 15.30 6.45
C LYS A 25 17.06 14.90 5.05
N SER A 26 15.77 14.66 4.86
CA SER A 26 15.25 14.08 3.61
C SER A 26 13.89 14.67 3.18
N PRO A 27 13.72 16.01 3.13
CA PRO A 27 12.46 16.62 2.72
C PRO A 27 12.09 16.29 1.27
N LEU A 28 13.09 16.11 0.39
CA LEU A 28 12.90 15.64 -0.98
C LEU A 28 12.30 14.23 -1.04
N LEU A 29 12.64 13.37 -0.09
CA LEU A 29 12.14 11.99 -0.04
C LEU A 29 10.67 11.97 0.36
N LEU A 30 10.26 12.87 1.25
CA LEU A 30 8.85 13.08 1.60
C LEU A 30 8.04 13.56 0.38
N LEU A 31 8.56 14.54 -0.38
CA LEU A 31 7.93 15.03 -1.60
C LEU A 31 7.80 13.93 -2.65
N TYR A 32 8.86 13.15 -2.86
CA TYR A 32 8.87 12.01 -3.77
C TYR A 32 7.81 10.98 -3.39
N CYS A 33 7.76 10.56 -2.12
CA CYS A 33 6.73 9.65 -1.63
C CYS A 33 5.31 10.22 -1.81
N GLY A 34 5.12 11.52 -1.57
CA GLY A 34 3.84 12.19 -1.81
C GLY A 34 3.41 12.13 -3.27
N ILE A 35 4.32 12.39 -4.22
CA ILE A 35 4.06 12.26 -5.65
C ILE A 35 3.71 10.82 -6.02
N MET A 36 4.44 9.84 -5.51
CA MET A 36 4.18 8.42 -5.75
C MET A 36 2.79 7.99 -5.28
N VAL A 37 2.37 8.45 -4.09
CA VAL A 37 1.02 8.21 -3.56
C VAL A 37 -0.05 8.86 -4.45
N LEU A 38 0.16 10.11 -4.87
CA LEU A 38 -0.79 10.81 -5.75
C LEU A 38 -0.96 10.11 -7.10
N ILE A 39 0.15 9.70 -7.72
CA ILE A 39 0.12 8.96 -8.99
C ILE A 39 -0.61 7.63 -8.80
N ASN A 40 -0.31 6.88 -7.74
CA ASN A 40 -1.02 5.62 -7.45
C ASN A 40 -2.53 5.84 -7.31
N MET A 41 -2.95 6.82 -6.52
CA MET A 41 -4.38 7.10 -6.33
C MET A 41 -5.06 7.50 -7.64
N LEU A 42 -4.41 8.34 -8.46
CA LEU A 42 -4.92 8.72 -9.78
C LEU A 42 -5.07 7.50 -10.70
N VAL A 43 -4.02 6.71 -10.86
CA VAL A 43 -4.03 5.53 -11.74
C VAL A 43 -5.07 4.52 -11.26
N THR A 44 -5.08 4.20 -9.97
CA THR A 44 -6.01 3.21 -9.40
C THR A 44 -7.46 3.64 -9.56
N PHE A 45 -7.79 4.92 -9.31
CA PHE A 45 -9.16 5.42 -9.46
C PHE A 45 -9.60 5.56 -10.92
N ILE A 46 -8.70 5.94 -11.84
CA ILE A 46 -8.99 5.98 -13.27
C ILE A 46 -9.28 4.57 -13.79
N VAL A 47 -8.42 3.60 -13.46
CA VAL A 47 -8.62 2.19 -13.84
C VAL A 47 -9.91 1.65 -13.23
N ALA A 48 -10.18 1.91 -11.94
CA ALA A 48 -11.43 1.51 -11.30
C ALA A 48 -12.66 2.06 -12.03
N LYS A 49 -12.62 3.33 -12.48
CA LYS A 49 -13.69 3.95 -13.24
C LYS A 49 -13.88 3.31 -14.63
N ILE A 50 -12.80 2.94 -15.31
CA ILE A 50 -12.86 2.30 -16.63
C ILE A 50 -13.46 0.90 -16.54
N PHE A 51 -13.01 0.11 -15.56
CA PHE A 51 -13.43 -1.28 -15.37
C PHE A 51 -14.70 -1.44 -14.51
N LYS A 52 -15.29 -0.32 -14.07
CA LYS A 52 -16.50 -0.28 -13.22
C LYS A 52 -16.34 -1.05 -11.90
N PHE A 53 -15.14 -1.02 -11.31
CA PHE A 53 -14.91 -1.56 -9.97
C PHE A 53 -15.61 -0.69 -8.91
N SER A 54 -15.92 -1.31 -7.77
CA SER A 54 -16.48 -0.59 -6.62
C SER A 54 -15.45 0.36 -6.02
N LEU A 55 -15.93 1.39 -5.32
CA LEU A 55 -15.05 2.35 -4.66
C LEU A 55 -14.24 1.67 -3.54
N GLU A 56 -14.86 0.70 -2.85
CA GLU A 56 -14.26 -0.11 -1.82
C GLU A 56 -13.06 -0.91 -2.37
N GLU A 57 -13.22 -1.56 -3.51
CA GLU A 57 -12.13 -2.29 -4.18
C GLU A 57 -10.99 -1.36 -4.58
N ALA A 58 -11.31 -0.18 -5.13
CA ALA A 58 -10.31 0.79 -5.56
C ALA A 58 -9.50 1.36 -4.37
N ILE A 59 -10.17 1.68 -3.26
CA ILE A 59 -9.53 2.17 -2.03
C ILE A 59 -8.63 1.08 -1.43
N LEU A 60 -9.13 -0.15 -1.36
CA LEU A 60 -8.37 -1.28 -0.82
C LEU A 60 -7.16 -1.62 -1.71
N ALA A 61 -7.30 -1.59 -3.04
CA ALA A 61 -6.21 -1.78 -3.98
C ALA A 61 -5.12 -0.70 -3.83
N SER A 62 -5.52 0.57 -3.74
CA SER A 62 -4.59 1.67 -3.51
C SER A 62 -3.83 1.52 -2.18
N ASN A 63 -4.53 1.13 -1.11
CA ASN A 63 -3.91 0.89 0.20
C ASN A 63 -2.99 -0.35 0.18
N ALA A 64 -3.36 -1.40 -0.54
CA ALA A 64 -2.53 -2.60 -0.69
C ALA A 64 -1.21 -2.31 -1.40
N ASN A 65 -1.18 -1.35 -2.32
CA ASN A 65 0.06 -0.92 -2.97
C ASN A 65 0.95 -0.05 -2.06
N ILE A 66 0.36 0.85 -1.25
CA ILE A 66 1.13 1.80 -0.41
C ILE A 66 1.57 1.14 0.90
N GLY A 67 0.62 0.61 1.66
CA GLY A 67 0.86 0.04 2.98
C GLY A 67 1.08 -1.47 2.96
N GLY A 68 0.61 -2.16 1.91
CA GLY A 68 0.74 -3.61 1.77
C GLY A 68 -0.56 -4.39 1.98
N PRO A 69 -0.55 -5.69 1.66
CA PRO A 69 -1.75 -6.53 1.72
C PRO A 69 -2.36 -6.60 3.13
N THR A 70 -1.51 -6.60 4.15
CA THR A 70 -1.92 -6.67 5.57
C THR A 70 -2.62 -5.39 6.03
N THR A 71 -2.20 -4.22 5.53
CA THR A 71 -2.82 -2.93 5.89
C THR A 71 -4.14 -2.73 5.18
N ALA A 72 -4.26 -3.22 3.95
CA ALA A 72 -5.52 -3.26 3.21
C ALA A 72 -6.53 -4.20 3.87
N ALA A 73 -6.09 -5.40 4.28
CA ALA A 73 -6.93 -6.30 5.05
C ALA A 73 -7.41 -5.69 6.37
N ALA A 74 -6.51 -5.00 7.10
CA ALA A 74 -6.88 -4.29 8.32
C ALA A 74 -7.93 -3.19 8.06
N MET A 75 -7.76 -2.40 6.99
CA MET A 75 -8.72 -1.37 6.59
C MET A 75 -10.08 -1.96 6.21
N ALA A 76 -10.09 -3.06 5.46
CA ALA A 76 -11.32 -3.76 5.08
C ALA A 76 -12.09 -4.25 6.32
N ILE A 77 -11.39 -4.80 7.32
CA ILE A 77 -12.00 -5.23 8.60
C ILE A 77 -12.57 -4.01 9.34
N SER A 78 -11.79 -2.93 9.50
CA SER A 78 -12.23 -1.73 10.22
C SER A 78 -13.38 -0.98 9.55
N LYS A 79 -13.53 -1.08 8.22
CA LYS A 79 -14.63 -0.48 7.46
C LYS A 79 -15.83 -1.41 7.26
N GLY A 80 -15.79 -2.65 7.77
CA GLY A 80 -16.87 -3.62 7.61
C GLY A 80 -16.92 -4.30 6.24
N TRP A 81 -15.91 -4.13 5.39
CA TRP A 81 -15.76 -4.75 4.08
C TRP A 81 -15.12 -6.14 4.17
N SER A 82 -15.56 -6.96 5.12
CA SER A 82 -14.96 -8.26 5.44
C SER A 82 -14.92 -9.23 4.25
N LYS A 83 -15.87 -9.12 3.31
CA LYS A 83 -15.91 -9.91 2.06
C LYS A 83 -14.69 -9.66 1.15
N LEU A 84 -14.07 -8.48 1.23
CA LEU A 84 -12.93 -8.10 0.40
C LEU A 84 -11.57 -8.47 1.03
N VAL A 85 -11.54 -8.91 2.28
CA VAL A 85 -10.30 -9.25 3.01
C VAL A 85 -9.54 -10.40 2.35
N GLY A 86 -10.23 -11.49 1.99
CA GLY A 86 -9.61 -12.62 1.30
C GLY A 86 -9.07 -12.24 -0.08
N PRO A 87 -9.91 -11.67 -0.97
CA PRO A 87 -9.48 -11.23 -2.29
C PRO A 87 -8.29 -10.26 -2.26
N ILE A 88 -8.31 -9.24 -1.38
CA ILE A 88 -7.25 -8.23 -1.34
C ILE A 88 -5.91 -8.79 -0.87
N LEU A 89 -5.91 -9.76 0.05
CA LEU A 89 -4.68 -10.42 0.49
C LEU A 89 -4.01 -11.18 -0.66
N ILE A 90 -4.81 -11.89 -1.47
CA ILE A 90 -4.30 -12.66 -2.62
C ILE A 90 -3.75 -11.71 -3.69
N VAL A 91 -4.55 -10.73 -4.10
CA VAL A 91 -4.16 -9.77 -5.16
C VAL A 91 -2.97 -8.93 -4.72
N GLY A 92 -2.97 -8.43 -3.48
CA GLY A 92 -1.85 -7.65 -2.95
C GLY A 92 -0.55 -8.44 -2.87
N THR A 93 -0.61 -9.69 -2.40
CA THR A 93 0.59 -10.55 -2.32
C THR A 93 1.10 -10.90 -3.71
N PHE A 94 0.21 -11.16 -4.66
CA PHE A 94 0.59 -11.35 -6.07
C PHE A 94 1.27 -10.09 -6.64
N GLY A 95 0.71 -8.91 -6.36
CA GLY A 95 1.29 -7.62 -6.73
C GLY A 95 2.71 -7.45 -6.17
N TYR A 96 2.97 -7.87 -4.93
CA TYR A 96 4.32 -7.87 -4.38
C TYR A 96 5.28 -8.80 -5.10
N ILE A 97 4.86 -10.01 -5.45
CA ILE A 97 5.71 -10.93 -6.22
C ILE A 97 6.11 -10.25 -7.53
N VAL A 98 5.12 -9.77 -8.28
CA VAL A 98 5.33 -9.13 -9.58
C VAL A 98 6.19 -7.87 -9.44
N GLY A 99 5.84 -6.98 -8.53
CA GLY A 99 6.55 -5.71 -8.30
C GLY A 99 7.99 -5.90 -7.87
N ASN A 100 8.29 -6.88 -7.02
CA ASN A 100 9.66 -7.17 -6.59
C ASN A 100 10.53 -7.63 -7.77
N TYR A 101 10.04 -8.55 -8.61
CA TYR A 101 10.80 -9.01 -9.77
C TYR A 101 11.01 -7.91 -10.81
N PHE A 102 9.98 -7.09 -11.09
CA PHE A 102 10.13 -5.94 -11.98
C PHE A 102 11.09 -4.89 -11.40
N GLY A 103 11.00 -4.60 -10.10
CA GLY A 103 11.92 -3.68 -9.44
C GLY A 103 13.37 -4.16 -9.52
N LEU A 104 13.60 -5.46 -9.32
CA LEU A 104 14.92 -6.07 -9.44
C LEU A 104 15.44 -6.00 -10.89
N LEU A 105 14.58 -6.27 -11.87
CA LEU A 105 14.93 -6.16 -13.29
C LEU A 105 15.31 -4.73 -13.66
N VAL A 106 14.50 -3.74 -13.27
CA VAL A 106 14.79 -2.32 -13.51
C VAL A 106 16.08 -1.90 -12.82
N GLY A 107 16.31 -2.37 -11.59
CA GLY A 107 17.56 -2.18 -10.87
C GLY A 107 18.78 -2.72 -11.61
N ASN A 108 18.68 -3.91 -12.21
CA ASN A 108 19.77 -4.51 -12.98
C ASN A 108 19.99 -3.86 -14.36
N ILE A 109 19.00 -3.16 -14.92
CA ILE A 109 19.14 -2.44 -16.19
C ILE A 109 19.77 -1.05 -15.96
N LEU A 110 19.46 -0.41 -14.83
CA LEU A 110 19.89 0.95 -14.51
C LEU A 110 21.25 1.03 -13.78
N ILE A 111 21.70 -0.07 -13.17
CA ILE A 111 23.05 -0.24 -12.60
C ILE A 111 23.97 -0.84 -13.66
#